data_AF-A0A9X2N9H7-F1
#
_entry.id   AF-A0A9X2N9H7-F1
#
_cell.length_a   1.000
_cell.length_b   1.000
_cell.length_c   1.000
_cell.angle_alpha   90.00
_cell.angle_beta   90.00
_cell.angle_gamma   90.00
#
_symmetry.space_group_name_H-M   'P 1'
#
loop_
_entity.id
_entity.type
_entity.pdbx_description
1 polymer ?
#
loop_
_entity_poly.entity_id
_entity_poly.type
_entity_poly.pdbx_seq_one_letter_code
_entity_poly.pdbx_strand_id
1 'polypeptide(L)'
;MARWEPGARERLVVAAVDLFTEQGYDATTVAEIAERAGVTRSTFFRHFADKREVLVAGQETLSTLLAEGIADAPAGAGPLQAVAAGLERASGAMGPANRELGPRIKAAVAASTELQERDALKSVGLAAAMTAALTARGVPDPVAHLAAELGVLAFKRGYAEWSEGGDDTGGLAPHALAALAELHNATSALGRPG
;
A
#
# COMPACT_ATOMS: atom_id res chain seq x y z
N MET A 1 -15.98 5.01 31.02
CA MET A 1 -16.01 4.08 29.87
C MET A 1 -15.67 4.88 28.63
N ALA A 2 -14.49 4.65 28.03
CA ALA A 2 -14.02 5.46 26.90
C ALA A 2 -14.94 5.24 25.70
N ARG A 3 -15.64 6.30 25.31
CA ARG A 3 -16.45 6.39 24.09
C ARG A 3 -15.48 6.42 22.93
N TRP A 4 -15.35 5.29 22.23
CA TRP A 4 -14.56 5.16 21.02
C TRP A 4 -15.08 6.15 19.99
N GLU A 5 -14.25 7.11 19.60
CA GLU A 5 -14.56 7.90 18.42
C GLU A 5 -14.20 7.09 17.18
N PRO A 6 -15.15 6.90 16.24
CA PRO A 6 -14.80 6.42 14.91
C PRO A 6 -13.66 7.28 14.36
N GLY A 7 -12.64 6.66 13.75
CA GLY A 7 -11.51 7.39 13.16
C GLY A 7 -10.26 7.54 14.03
N ALA A 8 -10.20 6.96 15.23
CA ALA A 8 -9.01 7.11 16.11
C ALA A 8 -7.71 6.58 15.47
N ARG A 9 -7.81 5.48 14.71
CA ARG A 9 -6.67 4.88 14.00
C ARG A 9 -6.20 5.79 12.87
N GLU A 10 -7.13 6.36 12.12
CA GLU A 10 -6.87 7.29 11.01
C GLU A 10 -6.25 8.59 11.53
N ARG A 11 -6.77 9.15 12.64
CA ARG A 11 -6.18 10.33 13.28
C ARG A 11 -4.75 10.09 13.77
N LEU A 12 -4.47 8.89 14.29
CA LEU A 12 -3.11 8.49 14.68
C LEU A 12 -2.16 8.44 13.48
N VAL A 13 -2.64 7.94 12.32
CA VAL A 13 -1.85 7.92 11.08
C VAL A 13 -1.53 9.33 10.61
N VAL A 14 -2.55 10.20 10.53
CA VAL A 14 -2.38 11.61 10.13
C VAL A 14 -1.39 12.31 11.06
N ALA A 15 -1.62 12.23 12.38
CA ALA A 15 -0.75 12.85 13.38
C ALA A 15 0.71 12.37 13.29
N ALA A 16 0.94 11.08 13.06
CA ALA A 16 2.28 10.54 12.93
C ALA A 16 2.97 11.07 11.67
N VAL A 17 2.29 11.04 10.52
CA VAL A 17 2.84 11.52 9.24
C VAL A 17 3.16 13.02 9.30
N ASP A 18 2.29 13.83 9.93
CA ASP A 18 2.54 15.25 10.11
C ASP A 18 3.76 15.49 11.01
N LEU A 19 3.85 14.82 12.17
CA LEU A 19 5.02 14.95 13.07
C LEU A 19 6.32 14.45 12.43
N PHE A 20 6.29 13.34 11.68
CA PHE A 20 7.45 12.86 10.95
C PHE A 20 7.94 13.87 9.92
N THR A 21 7.02 14.64 9.32
CA THR A 21 7.34 15.71 8.36
C THR A 21 7.84 16.98 9.06
N GLU A 22 7.23 17.35 10.19
CA GLU A 22 7.54 18.59 10.94
C GLU A 22 8.91 18.54 11.63
N GLN A 23 9.24 17.42 12.28
CA GLN A 23 10.41 17.32 13.17
C GLN A 23 11.26 16.07 12.93
N GLY A 24 10.89 15.22 11.98
CA GLY A 24 11.59 13.99 11.66
C GLY A 24 11.09 12.77 12.44
N TYR A 25 11.30 11.58 11.85
CA TYR A 25 10.87 10.31 12.45
C TYR A 25 11.54 10.06 13.80
N ASP A 26 12.86 10.24 13.91
CA ASP A 26 13.62 9.89 15.12
C ASP A 26 13.25 10.76 16.32
N ALA A 27 13.03 12.06 16.10
CA ALA A 27 12.63 13.01 17.13
C ALA A 27 11.18 12.83 17.61
N THR A 28 10.34 12.10 16.85
CA THR A 28 8.93 11.92 17.18
C THR A 28 8.68 10.75 18.11
N THR A 29 7.90 10.97 19.16
CA THR A 29 7.52 9.99 20.18
C THR A 29 6.05 9.55 20.05
N VAL A 30 5.74 8.36 20.55
CA VAL A 30 4.35 7.86 20.64
C VAL A 30 3.45 8.77 21.48
N ALA A 31 4.02 9.46 22.48
CA ALA A 31 3.27 10.38 23.32
C ALA A 31 2.79 11.60 22.54
N GLU A 32 3.67 12.23 21.75
CA GLU A 32 3.34 13.37 20.90
C GLU A 32 2.32 12.99 19.81
N ILE A 33 2.46 11.81 19.20
CA ILE A 33 1.48 11.30 18.22
C ILE A 33 0.10 11.14 18.87
N ALA A 34 0.04 10.52 20.05
CA ALA A 34 -1.22 10.31 20.75
C ALA A 34 -1.86 11.65 21.15
N GLU A 35 -1.08 12.58 21.69
CA GLU A 35 -1.52 13.93 22.04
C GLU A 35 -2.08 14.67 20.83
N ARG A 36 -1.34 14.70 19.72
CA ARG A 36 -1.76 15.34 18.47
C ARG A 36 -3.04 14.73 17.89
N ALA A 37 -3.21 13.42 17.99
CA ALA A 37 -4.42 12.71 17.55
C ALA A 37 -5.61 12.84 18.51
N GLY A 38 -5.44 13.52 19.66
CA GLY A 38 -6.47 13.69 20.68
C GLY A 38 -6.81 12.38 21.40
N VAL A 39 -5.85 11.46 21.56
CA VAL A 39 -6.04 10.16 22.21
C VAL A 39 -4.98 9.90 23.28
N THR A 40 -5.18 8.87 24.09
CA THR A 40 -4.20 8.47 25.10
C THR A 40 -3.12 7.56 24.52
N ARG A 41 -1.96 7.49 25.17
CA ARG A 41 -0.89 6.52 24.84
C ARG A 41 -1.36 5.07 24.92
N SER A 42 -2.27 4.74 25.84
CA SER A 42 -2.89 3.41 25.90
C SER A 42 -3.76 3.12 24.68
N THR A 43 -4.47 4.13 24.16
CA THR A 43 -5.21 4.00 22.90
C THR A 43 -4.28 3.80 21.72
N PHE A 44 -3.13 4.50 21.66
CA PHE A 44 -2.12 4.24 20.62
C PHE A 44 -1.71 2.76 20.61
N PHE A 45 -1.27 2.22 21.76
CA PHE A 45 -0.73 0.86 21.83
C PHE A 45 -1.73 -0.25 21.54
N ARG A 46 -3.02 0.07 21.61
CA ARG A 46 -4.08 -0.85 21.21
C ARG A 46 -4.21 -0.95 19.68
N HIS A 47 -3.82 0.10 18.95
CA HIS A 47 -3.85 0.12 17.49
C HIS A 47 -2.50 -0.25 16.87
N PHE A 48 -1.39 0.14 17.50
CA PHE A 48 -0.05 0.00 16.95
C PHE A 48 0.94 -0.41 18.03
N ALA A 49 1.76 -1.43 17.77
CA ALA A 49 2.77 -1.88 18.73
C ALA A 49 3.85 -0.81 18.98
N ASP A 50 4.17 -0.03 17.95
CA ASP A 50 5.15 1.05 17.98
C ASP A 50 4.86 2.09 16.87
N LYS A 51 5.68 3.13 16.76
CA LYS A 51 5.47 4.22 15.79
C LYS A 51 5.70 3.83 14.32
N ARG A 52 6.46 2.76 14.03
CA ARG A 52 6.71 2.34 12.64
C ARG A 52 5.54 1.57 12.05
N GLU A 53 4.76 0.89 12.90
CA GLU A 53 3.52 0.21 12.51
C GLU A 53 2.48 1.17 11.90
N VAL A 54 2.58 2.47 12.23
CA VAL A 54 1.68 3.50 11.70
C VAL A 54 1.81 3.66 10.18
N LEU A 55 3.00 3.47 9.60
CA LEU A 55 3.19 3.60 8.13
C LEU A 55 2.72 2.38 7.33
N VAL A 56 2.58 1.24 7.99
CA VAL A 56 2.00 0.03 7.40
C VAL A 56 0.53 -0.13 7.79
N ALA A 57 -0.05 0.91 8.39
CA ALA A 57 -1.46 0.94 8.74
C ALA A 57 -2.32 0.71 7.48
N GLY A 58 -2.96 -0.46 7.41
CA GLY A 58 -3.84 -0.83 6.30
C GLY A 58 -3.21 -1.81 5.32
N GLN A 59 -1.96 -2.24 5.55
CA GLN A 59 -1.34 -3.31 4.78
C GLN A 59 -2.18 -4.60 4.79
N GLU A 60 -2.70 -5.00 5.95
CA GLU A 60 -3.54 -6.21 6.06
C GLU A 60 -4.79 -6.08 5.19
N THR A 61 -5.52 -4.97 5.32
CA THR A 61 -6.68 -4.67 4.48
C THR A 61 -6.32 -4.65 2.99
N LEU A 62 -5.21 -4.01 2.62
CA LEU A 62 -4.74 -3.95 1.25
C LEU A 62 -4.39 -5.34 0.70
N SER A 63 -3.72 -6.18 1.50
CA SER A 63 -3.37 -7.56 1.15
C SER A 63 -4.62 -8.39 0.91
N THR A 64 -5.62 -8.25 1.78
CA THR A 64 -6.93 -8.90 1.64
C THR A 64 -7.64 -8.45 0.38
N LEU A 65 -7.73 -7.14 0.12
CA LEU A 65 -8.39 -6.62 -1.09
C LEU A 65 -7.69 -7.08 -2.38
N LEU A 66 -6.36 -7.11 -2.41
CA LEU A 66 -5.60 -7.64 -3.54
C LEU A 66 -5.90 -9.12 -3.76
N ALA A 67 -5.83 -9.94 -2.70
CA ALA A 67 -6.08 -11.37 -2.77
C ALA A 67 -7.52 -11.68 -3.18
N GLU A 68 -8.51 -10.97 -2.63
CA GLU A 68 -9.92 -11.09 -3.00
C GLU A 68 -10.16 -10.72 -4.45
N GLY A 69 -9.62 -9.60 -4.94
CA GLY A 69 -9.79 -9.20 -6.34
C GLY A 69 -9.13 -10.19 -7.32
N ILE A 70 -8.00 -10.78 -6.94
CA ILE A 70 -7.40 -11.88 -7.70
C ILE A 70 -8.31 -13.11 -7.68
N ALA A 71 -8.83 -13.51 -6.51
CA ALA A 71 -9.69 -14.68 -6.36
C ALA A 71 -11.00 -14.53 -7.16
N ASP A 72 -11.60 -13.34 -7.14
CA ASP A 72 -12.88 -13.03 -7.78
C ASP A 72 -12.76 -12.81 -9.30
N ALA A 73 -11.55 -12.70 -9.86
CA ALA A 73 -11.36 -12.50 -11.29
C ALA A 73 -11.98 -13.64 -12.13
N PRO A 74 -12.50 -13.38 -13.36
CA PRO A 74 -13.13 -14.39 -14.19
C PRO A 74 -12.28 -15.66 -14.37
N ALA A 75 -12.90 -16.84 -14.44
CA ALA A 75 -12.16 -18.12 -14.50
C ALA A 75 -11.20 -18.24 -15.69
N GLY A 76 -11.49 -17.59 -16.82
CA GLY A 76 -10.62 -17.54 -17.99
C GLY A 76 -9.56 -16.43 -17.98
N ALA A 77 -9.49 -15.62 -16.92
CA ALA A 77 -8.54 -14.52 -16.83
C ALA A 77 -7.11 -15.05 -16.65
N GLY A 78 -6.18 -14.55 -17.46
CA GLY A 78 -4.75 -14.82 -17.29
C GLY A 78 -4.18 -14.20 -16.00
N PRO A 79 -2.96 -14.57 -15.58
CA PRO A 79 -2.39 -14.11 -14.30
C PRO A 79 -2.36 -12.59 -14.12
N LEU A 80 -1.96 -11.84 -15.16
CA LEU A 80 -1.92 -10.37 -15.09
C LEU A 80 -3.31 -9.73 -15.10
N GLN A 81 -4.31 -10.37 -15.72
CA GLN A 81 -5.70 -9.90 -15.64
C GLN A 81 -6.28 -10.12 -14.23
N ALA A 82 -5.92 -11.23 -13.58
CA ALA A 82 -6.29 -11.45 -12.18
C ALA A 82 -5.59 -10.45 -11.24
N VAL A 83 -4.31 -10.14 -11.49
CA VAL A 83 -3.59 -9.06 -10.77
C VAL A 83 -4.26 -7.71 -11.00
N ALA A 84 -4.66 -7.38 -12.24
CA ALA A 84 -5.39 -6.15 -12.54
C ALA A 84 -6.69 -6.03 -11.74
N ALA A 85 -7.48 -7.10 -11.64
CA ALA A 85 -8.70 -7.12 -10.81
C ALA A 85 -8.39 -6.91 -9.31
N GLY A 86 -7.29 -7.50 -8.82
CA GLY A 86 -6.75 -7.22 -7.48
C GLY A 86 -6.42 -5.73 -7.28
N LEU A 87 -5.68 -5.13 -8.22
CA LEU A 87 -5.30 -3.72 -8.18
C LEU A 87 -6.50 -2.79 -8.25
N GLU A 88 -7.50 -3.08 -9.07
CA GLU A 88 -8.75 -2.31 -9.16
C GLU A 88 -9.48 -2.30 -7.81
N ARG A 89 -9.69 -3.48 -7.22
CA ARG A 89 -10.37 -3.61 -5.92
C ARG A 89 -9.62 -2.89 -4.81
N ALA A 90 -8.31 -3.09 -4.73
CA ALA A 90 -7.44 -2.43 -3.77
C ALA A 90 -7.43 -0.90 -3.94
N SER A 91 -7.40 -0.42 -5.18
CA SER A 91 -7.39 1.00 -5.51
C SER A 91 -8.73 1.68 -5.18
N GLY A 92 -9.85 0.96 -5.29
CA GLY A 92 -11.16 1.48 -4.91
C GLY A 92 -11.30 1.79 -3.41
N ALA A 93 -10.44 1.22 -2.56
CA ALA A 93 -10.38 1.55 -1.14
C ALA A 93 -9.50 2.78 -0.83
N MET A 94 -8.80 3.34 -1.83
CA MET A 94 -7.96 4.52 -1.66
C MET A 94 -8.78 5.79 -1.96
N GLY A 95 -8.91 6.65 -0.95
CA GLY A 95 -9.67 7.90 -1.06
C GLY A 95 -8.78 9.15 -0.99
N PRO A 96 -9.40 10.35 -0.96
CA PRO A 96 -8.68 11.63 -0.92
C PRO A 96 -7.65 11.74 0.21
N ALA A 97 -7.97 11.19 1.40
CA ALA A 97 -7.06 11.17 2.53
C ALA A 97 -5.78 10.36 2.24
N ASN A 98 -5.88 9.24 1.51
CA ASN A 98 -4.72 8.45 1.10
C ASN A 98 -3.86 9.23 0.10
N ARG A 99 -4.49 10.00 -0.79
CA ARG A 99 -3.78 10.82 -1.77
C ARG A 99 -2.97 11.93 -1.10
N GLU A 100 -3.60 12.65 -0.17
CA GLU A 100 -2.97 13.77 0.54
C GLU A 100 -1.76 13.33 1.37
N LEU A 101 -1.85 12.17 2.02
CA LEU A 101 -0.76 11.66 2.87
C LEU A 101 0.39 11.04 2.05
N GLY A 102 0.16 10.68 0.78
CA GLY A 102 1.13 9.96 -0.06
C GLY A 102 2.51 10.60 -0.12
N PRO A 103 2.64 11.88 -0.52
CA PRO A 103 3.94 12.55 -0.60
C PRO A 103 4.64 12.68 0.76
N ARG A 104 3.87 12.88 1.84
CA ARG A 104 4.41 13.00 3.21
C ARG A 104 4.93 11.64 3.72
N ILE A 105 4.19 10.55 3.48
CA ILE A 105 4.63 9.18 3.79
C ILE A 105 5.90 8.85 3.01
N LYS A 106 5.93 9.15 1.70
CA LYS A 106 7.11 8.93 0.84
C LYS A 106 8.33 9.68 1.38
N ALA A 107 8.18 10.94 1.77
CA ALA A 107 9.25 11.74 2.35
C ALA A 107 9.74 11.16 3.70
N ALA A 108 8.82 10.77 4.58
CA ALA A 108 9.15 10.17 5.87
C ALA A 108 9.92 8.84 5.71
N VAL A 109 9.48 7.96 4.80
CA VAL A 109 10.17 6.70 4.48
C VAL A 109 11.56 6.97 3.90
N ALA A 110 11.71 7.93 2.98
CA ALA A 110 13.01 8.25 2.40
C ALA A 110 14.03 8.75 3.44
N ALA A 111 13.55 9.40 4.52
CA ALA A 111 14.39 10.01 5.54
C ALA A 111 14.87 9.04 6.65
N SER A 112 14.40 7.79 6.70
CA SER A 112 14.72 6.85 7.79
C SER A 112 14.93 5.42 7.29
N THR A 113 16.10 4.84 7.61
CA THR A 113 16.40 3.43 7.30
C THR A 113 15.42 2.46 7.95
N GLU A 114 15.01 2.71 9.22
CA GLU A 114 14.02 1.85 9.89
C GLU A 114 12.68 1.84 9.14
N LEU A 115 12.27 2.98 8.58
CA LEU A 115 11.05 3.08 7.80
C LEU A 115 11.20 2.43 6.41
N GLN A 116 12.37 2.52 5.78
CA GLN A 116 12.68 1.83 4.53
C GLN A 116 12.60 0.31 4.70
N GLU A 117 13.18 -0.23 5.76
CA GLU A 117 13.09 -1.66 6.10
C GLU A 117 11.64 -2.10 6.28
N ARG A 118 10.84 -1.26 6.95
CA ARG A 118 9.43 -1.54 7.18
C ARG A 118 8.59 -1.50 5.90
N ASP A 119 8.82 -0.53 5.00
CA ASP A 119 8.14 -0.47 3.69
C ASP A 119 8.54 -1.66 2.80
N ALA A 120 9.80 -2.08 2.84
CA ALA A 120 10.27 -3.26 2.13
C ALA A 120 9.53 -4.52 2.61
N LEU A 121 9.45 -4.72 3.93
CA LEU A 121 8.72 -5.86 4.51
C LEU A 121 7.21 -5.83 4.15
N LYS A 122 6.60 -4.64 4.11
CA LYS A 122 5.22 -4.46 3.63
C LYS A 122 5.06 -4.96 2.20
N SER A 123 6.00 -4.62 1.33
CA SER A 123 5.98 -4.99 -0.08
C SER A 123 6.06 -6.51 -0.28
N VAL A 124 6.94 -7.16 0.49
CA VAL A 124 7.06 -8.62 0.53
C VAL A 124 5.73 -9.26 0.96
N GLY A 125 5.06 -8.71 1.98
CA GLY A 125 3.75 -9.20 2.42
C GLY A 125 2.66 -9.11 1.34
N LEU A 126 2.63 -8.01 0.59
CA LEU A 126 1.69 -7.85 -0.53
C LEU A 126 1.95 -8.85 -1.66
N ALA A 127 3.23 -9.02 -2.06
CA ALA A 127 3.63 -9.98 -3.08
C ALA A 127 3.27 -11.42 -2.68
N ALA A 128 3.49 -11.78 -1.41
CA ALA A 128 3.14 -13.09 -0.87
C ALA A 128 1.62 -13.35 -0.93
N ALA A 129 0.79 -12.38 -0.54
CA ALA A 129 -0.66 -12.50 -0.60
C ALA A 129 -1.16 -12.70 -2.05
N MET A 130 -0.64 -11.93 -2.99
CA MET A 130 -0.99 -12.05 -4.41
C MET A 130 -0.52 -13.38 -5.00
N THR A 131 0.69 -13.83 -4.66
CA THR A 131 1.25 -15.12 -5.10
C THR A 131 0.40 -16.28 -4.59
N ALA A 132 0.00 -16.26 -3.33
CA ALA A 132 -0.89 -17.26 -2.74
C ALA A 132 -2.25 -17.30 -3.47
N ALA A 133 -2.85 -16.13 -3.73
CA ALA A 133 -4.12 -16.04 -4.45
C ALA A 133 -4.01 -16.55 -5.90
N LEU A 134 -2.94 -16.22 -6.61
CA LEU A 134 -2.68 -16.72 -7.97
C LEU A 134 -2.44 -18.24 -8.00
N THR A 135 -1.68 -18.75 -7.03
CA THR A 135 -1.42 -20.20 -6.90
C THR A 135 -2.71 -20.97 -6.62
N ALA A 136 -3.61 -20.42 -5.78
CA ALA A 136 -4.93 -20.99 -5.54
C ALA A 136 -5.81 -21.06 -6.80
N ARG A 137 -5.55 -20.20 -7.80
CA ARG A 137 -6.18 -20.25 -9.13
C ARG A 137 -5.51 -21.23 -10.10
N GLY A 138 -4.51 -21.98 -9.65
CA GLY A 138 -3.75 -22.93 -10.48
C GLY A 138 -2.66 -22.29 -11.35
N VAL A 139 -2.28 -21.04 -11.08
CA VAL A 139 -1.13 -20.41 -11.76
C VAL A 139 0.16 -21.07 -11.27
N PRO A 140 1.07 -21.50 -12.18
CA PRO A 140 2.37 -22.07 -11.76
C PRO A 140 3.20 -21.08 -10.94
N ASP A 141 3.89 -21.59 -9.91
CA ASP A 141 4.60 -20.78 -8.90
C ASP A 141 5.53 -19.70 -9.46
N PRO A 142 6.44 -19.97 -10.44
CA PRO A 142 7.28 -18.91 -11.00
C PRO A 142 6.51 -17.79 -11.70
N VAL A 143 5.39 -18.12 -12.34
CA VAL A 143 4.52 -17.16 -13.03
C VAL A 143 3.70 -16.37 -12.03
N ALA A 144 3.20 -17.03 -10.97
CA ALA A 144 2.47 -16.38 -9.89
C ALA A 144 3.34 -15.35 -9.16
N HIS A 145 4.58 -15.72 -8.83
CA HIS A 145 5.53 -14.85 -8.15
C HIS A 145 5.89 -13.63 -9.02
N LEU A 146 6.25 -13.84 -10.29
CA LEU A 146 6.55 -12.73 -11.21
C LEU A 146 5.35 -11.79 -11.40
N ALA A 147 4.15 -12.33 -11.58
CA ALA A 147 2.94 -11.52 -11.73
C ALA A 147 2.62 -10.72 -10.45
N ALA A 148 2.84 -11.29 -9.27
CA ALA A 148 2.68 -10.61 -8.00
C ALA A 148 3.67 -9.46 -7.83
N GLU A 149 4.95 -9.67 -8.13
CA GLU A 149 5.99 -8.62 -8.08
C GLU A 149 5.69 -7.47 -9.05
N LEU A 150 5.26 -7.79 -10.28
CA LEU A 150 4.79 -6.78 -11.23
C LEU A 150 3.59 -6.00 -10.68
N GLY A 151 2.66 -6.68 -10.01
CA GLY A 151 1.51 -6.05 -9.35
C GLY A 151 1.89 -5.10 -8.23
N VAL A 152 2.80 -5.50 -7.33
CA VAL A 152 3.31 -4.64 -6.25
C VAL A 152 4.02 -3.41 -6.82
N LEU A 153 4.87 -3.59 -7.83
CA LEU A 153 5.56 -2.48 -8.48
C LEU A 153 4.59 -1.55 -9.21
N ALA A 154 3.59 -2.09 -9.90
CA ALA A 154 2.54 -1.33 -10.57
C ALA A 154 1.75 -0.48 -9.56
N PHE A 155 1.36 -1.06 -8.43
CA PHE A 155 0.68 -0.35 -7.36
C PHE A 155 1.52 0.81 -6.81
N LYS A 156 2.81 0.56 -6.51
CA LYS A 156 3.71 1.61 -6.01
C LYS A 156 3.89 2.76 -7.00
N ARG A 157 4.10 2.45 -8.29
CA ARG A 157 4.26 3.46 -9.36
C ARG A 157 2.96 4.26 -9.54
N GLY A 158 1.83 3.57 -9.65
CA GLY A 158 0.52 4.20 -9.80
C GLY A 158 0.15 5.08 -8.61
N TYR A 159 0.46 4.65 -7.39
CA TYR A 159 0.21 5.43 -6.18
C TYR A 159 1.06 6.68 -6.11
N ALA A 160 2.36 6.59 -6.45
CA ALA A 160 3.23 7.75 -6.50
C ALA A 160 2.71 8.79 -7.50
N GLU A 161 2.38 8.36 -8.72
CA GLU A 161 1.87 9.25 -9.78
C GLU A 161 0.53 9.90 -9.40
N TRP A 162 -0.42 9.12 -8.89
CA TRP A 162 -1.72 9.63 -8.45
C TRP A 162 -1.60 10.61 -7.28
N SER A 163 -0.67 10.37 -6.35
CA SER A 163 -0.44 11.22 -5.18
C SER A 163 0.29 12.53 -5.49
N GLU A 164 1.09 12.55 -6.56
CA GLU A 164 1.86 13.73 -7.00
C GLU A 164 1.15 14.53 -8.11
N GLY A 165 0.23 13.89 -8.85
CA GLY A 165 -0.55 14.51 -9.92
C GLY A 165 -1.51 15.59 -9.40
N GLY A 166 -1.82 16.59 -10.23
CA GLY A 166 -2.73 17.69 -9.88
C GLY A 166 -4.22 17.36 -10.02
N ASP A 167 -4.57 16.43 -10.91
CA ASP A 167 -5.97 16.12 -11.26
C ASP A 167 -6.35 14.70 -10.80
N ASP A 168 -7.52 14.54 -10.16
CA ASP A 168 -8.04 13.25 -9.66
C ASP A 168 -9.03 12.65 -10.66
N THR A 169 -8.67 12.67 -11.94
CA THR A 169 -9.54 12.20 -13.03
C THR A 169 -9.53 10.67 -13.10
N GLY A 170 -10.10 10.02 -12.07
CA GLY A 170 -10.41 8.58 -12.07
C GLY A 170 -9.89 7.77 -10.88
N GLY A 171 -9.34 8.40 -9.84
CA GLY A 171 -8.79 7.70 -8.68
C GLY A 171 -7.49 6.95 -8.97
N LEU A 172 -7.08 6.06 -8.06
CA LEU A 172 -5.80 5.35 -8.16
C LEU A 172 -5.77 4.25 -9.24
N ALA A 173 -6.92 3.61 -9.53
CA ALA A 173 -6.96 2.42 -10.36
C ALA A 173 -6.39 2.63 -11.78
N PRO A 174 -6.73 3.71 -12.52
CA PRO A 174 -6.17 3.95 -13.84
C PRO A 174 -4.64 4.03 -13.85
N HIS A 175 -4.03 4.70 -12.86
CA HIS A 175 -2.57 4.81 -12.76
C HIS A 175 -1.91 3.46 -12.46
N ALA A 176 -2.48 2.68 -11.54
CA ALA A 176 -1.96 1.35 -11.21
C ALA A 176 -2.06 0.37 -12.40
N LEU A 177 -3.17 0.40 -13.14
CA LEU A 177 -3.37 -0.44 -14.32
C LEU A 177 -2.47 -0.04 -15.50
N ALA A 178 -2.29 1.27 -15.73
CA ALA A 178 -1.35 1.76 -16.72
C ALA A 178 0.08 1.32 -16.40
N ALA A 179 0.50 1.47 -15.14
CA ALA A 179 1.81 1.00 -14.69
C ALA A 179 1.98 -0.52 -14.86
N LEU A 180 0.95 -1.33 -14.61
CA LEU A 180 0.99 -2.78 -14.83
C LEU A 180 1.21 -3.12 -16.31
N ALA A 181 0.48 -2.45 -17.21
CA ALA A 181 0.61 -2.64 -18.65
C ALA A 181 2.02 -2.27 -19.16
N GLU A 182 2.58 -1.15 -18.69
CA GLU A 182 3.95 -0.74 -19.00
C GLU A 182 4.98 -1.78 -18.55
N LEU A 183 4.86 -2.27 -17.31
CA LEU A 183 5.80 -3.24 -16.75
C LEU A 183 5.72 -4.58 -17.48
N HIS A 184 4.52 -5.01 -17.88
CA HIS A 184 4.36 -6.21 -18.72
C HIS A 184 5.05 -6.06 -20.09
N ASN A 185 4.88 -4.90 -20.73
CA ASN A 185 5.54 -4.61 -22.02
C ASN A 185 7.06 -4.58 -21.87
N ALA A 186 7.58 -3.94 -20.80
CA ALA A 186 9.01 -3.89 -20.51
C ALA A 186 9.60 -5.30 -20.29
N THR A 187 8.89 -6.15 -19.53
CA THR A 187 9.32 -7.55 -19.29
C THR A 187 9.37 -8.35 -20.59
N SER A 188 8.40 -8.13 -21.49
CA SER A 188 8.35 -8.78 -22.81
C SER A 188 9.49 -8.32 -23.74
N ALA A 189 9.94 -7.07 -23.61
CA ALA A 189 11.04 -6.53 -24.39
C ALA A 189 12.41 -7.14 -24.00
N LEU A 190 12.59 -7.54 -22.73
CA LEU A 190 13.83 -8.20 -22.26
C LEU A 190 14.10 -9.55 -22.95
N GLY A 191 13.05 -10.23 -23.42
CA GLY A 191 13.14 -11.54 -24.06
C GLY A 191 13.32 -11.51 -25.58
N ARG A 192 13.29 -10.33 -26.23
CA ARG A 192 13.53 -10.23 -27.68
C ARG A 192 15.04 -10.20 -27.94
N PRO A 193 15.61 -11.18 -28.67
CA PRO A 193 16.99 -11.06 -29.13
C PRO A 193 17.10 -9.87 -30.08
N GLY A 194 18.10 -9.01 -29.85
CA GLY A 194 18.46 -7.90 -30.72
C GLY A 194 19.10 -8.34 -32.03
#